data_AF-A0A9X3XDN8-F1
#
_entry.id   AF-A0A9X3XDN8-F1
#
_cell.length_a   1.000
_cell.length_b   1.000
_cell.length_c   1.000
_cell.angle_alpha   90.00
_cell.angle_beta   90.00
_cell.angle_gamma   90.00
#
_symmetry.space_group_name_H-M   'P 1'
#
loop_
_entity.id
_entity.type
_entity.pdbx_description
1 polymer ?
#
loop_
_entity_poly.entity_id
_entity_poly.type
_entity_poly.pdbx_seq_one_letter_code
_entity_poly.pdbx_strand_id
1 'polypeptide(L)'
;MGDDDTEYLLPPEQAAELKRPGYEKYGCNSAQLDDFRAASGRELAFRVNVQLDWKADKFFLGGCGGSALDIGFWYKGFEEGFLLPAELPRLKHGGPSSLAMEAGVAWKIALIDSYDLLVRFCTASPAITTGGCGEGPDWGAPMTMAGTYHADGYPGRDLALTWMRLHDKERIDLAVNSPLDVLRARVEASPRGSSVWIIDEERLAREQVLAALDLPPKVLIEALEAAQEKLHPTWEAMQWELSRLIDEIGRSPADEREMIPVTEEHIRFIEEHTPAYVRRLDNGAIVLMAHPDRTLWPLWSDALSLLGIRP
;
A
#
# COMPACT_ATOMS: atom_id res chain seq x y z
N MET A 1 -9.68 15.23 -26.94
CA MET A 1 -9.01 14.29 -27.86
C MET A 1 -7.68 13.99 -27.19
N GLY A 2 -7.48 12.93 -26.44
CA GLY A 2 -8.22 11.72 -26.15
C GLY A 2 -7.13 10.81 -25.62
N ASP A 3 -6.93 10.80 -24.29
CA ASP A 3 -5.95 9.94 -23.64
C ASP A 3 -6.49 8.51 -23.69
N ASP A 4 -5.72 7.65 -24.32
CA ASP A 4 -6.08 6.27 -24.64
C ASP A 4 -5.43 5.36 -23.59
N ASP A 5 -6.16 5.09 -22.50
CA ASP A 5 -5.78 4.20 -21.40
C ASP A 5 -5.80 2.69 -21.79
N THR A 6 -5.72 2.36 -23.08
CA THR A 6 -5.84 0.97 -23.57
C THR A 6 -4.52 0.19 -23.59
N GLU A 7 -3.39 0.82 -23.30
CA GLU A 7 -2.07 0.16 -23.40
C GLU A 7 -1.69 -0.73 -22.20
N TYR A 8 -2.53 -0.77 -21.15
CA TYR A 8 -2.28 -1.56 -19.93
C TYR A 8 -3.27 -2.72 -19.69
N LEU A 9 -4.14 -3.02 -20.65
CA LEU A 9 -5.13 -4.09 -20.53
C LEU A 9 -4.64 -5.37 -21.20
N LEU A 10 -4.19 -6.33 -20.40
CA LEU A 10 -4.12 -7.73 -20.81
C LEU A 10 -5.56 -8.26 -20.94
N PRO A 11 -5.96 -8.82 -22.10
CA PRO A 11 -7.27 -9.44 -22.25
C PRO A 11 -7.44 -10.60 -21.26
N PRO A 12 -8.60 -10.74 -20.60
CA PRO A 12 -8.85 -11.77 -19.57
C PRO A 12 -8.54 -13.21 -20.02
N GLU A 13 -8.65 -13.49 -21.32
CA GLU A 13 -8.36 -14.80 -21.91
C GLU A 13 -6.87 -15.19 -21.89
N GLN A 14 -5.93 -14.23 -21.82
CA GLN A 14 -4.49 -14.53 -21.81
C GLN A 14 -3.92 -14.83 -20.41
N ALA A 15 -4.61 -14.40 -19.34
CA ALA A 15 -4.21 -14.71 -17.96
C ALA A 15 -4.37 -16.21 -17.61
N ALA A 16 -5.15 -16.96 -18.40
CA ALA A 16 -5.52 -18.34 -18.11
C ALA A 16 -4.49 -19.41 -18.55
N GLU A 17 -3.48 -19.07 -19.36
CA GLU A 17 -2.52 -20.05 -19.91
C GLU A 17 -1.30 -20.33 -19.04
N LEU A 18 -1.20 -19.73 -17.84
CA LEU A 18 -0.09 -19.94 -16.91
C LEU A 18 -0.17 -21.29 -16.16
N LYS A 19 -0.02 -22.41 -16.88
CA LYS A 19 0.31 -23.73 -16.29
C LYS A 19 1.75 -24.18 -16.64
N ARG A 20 2.63 -23.99 -15.65
CA ARG A 20 3.70 -24.87 -15.05
C ARG A 20 4.56 -25.81 -15.95
N PRO A 21 5.85 -26.03 -15.60
CA PRO A 21 6.21 -27.22 -14.80
C PRO A 21 7.30 -26.99 -13.72
N GLY A 22 7.24 -27.72 -12.58
CA GLY A 22 8.30 -27.77 -11.56
C GLY A 22 7.87 -27.83 -10.08
N TYR A 23 6.59 -27.65 -9.77
CA TYR A 23 6.10 -27.50 -8.39
C TYR A 23 5.58 -28.79 -7.70
N GLU A 24 5.94 -29.97 -8.23
CA GLU A 24 5.50 -31.27 -7.68
C GLU A 24 6.14 -31.60 -6.32
N LYS A 25 7.25 -30.92 -5.94
CA LYS A 25 7.98 -31.23 -4.69
C LYS A 25 7.38 -30.63 -3.41
N TYR A 26 6.49 -29.64 -3.51
CA TYR A 26 5.99 -28.88 -2.35
C TYR A 26 4.49 -29.04 -2.08
N GLY A 27 3.82 -30.01 -2.72
CA GLY A 27 2.49 -30.47 -2.31
C GLY A 27 1.30 -29.54 -2.55
N CYS A 28 1.46 -28.38 -3.20
CA CYS A 28 0.36 -27.46 -3.49
C CYS A 28 0.02 -27.41 -5.00
N ASN A 29 -0.91 -28.27 -5.39
CA ASN A 29 -1.53 -28.27 -6.71
C ASN A 29 -2.88 -27.57 -6.63
N SER A 30 -2.92 -26.31 -7.08
CA SER A 30 -4.12 -25.54 -7.48
C SER A 30 -5.36 -25.67 -6.59
N ALA A 31 -5.75 -24.58 -5.94
CA ALA A 31 -7.16 -24.42 -5.58
C ALA A 31 -7.81 -23.50 -6.62
N GLN A 32 -8.86 -23.96 -7.29
CA GLN A 32 -9.67 -23.09 -8.14
C GLN A 32 -10.47 -22.12 -7.25
N LEU A 33 -10.73 -20.89 -7.73
CA LEU A 33 -11.65 -19.97 -7.06
C LEU A 33 -13.05 -20.60 -6.84
N ASP A 34 -13.45 -21.55 -7.69
CA ASP A 34 -14.71 -22.31 -7.59
C ASP A 34 -14.68 -23.46 -6.55
N ASP A 35 -13.51 -23.90 -6.09
CA ASP A 35 -13.35 -25.02 -5.14
C ASP A 35 -13.65 -24.63 -3.68
N PHE A 36 -13.94 -23.36 -3.42
CA PHE A 36 -14.01 -22.81 -2.06
C PHE A 36 -15.43 -22.66 -1.47
N ARG A 37 -16.43 -23.32 -2.05
CA ARG A 37 -17.70 -23.56 -1.35
C ARG A 37 -17.49 -24.64 -0.29
N ALA A 38 -17.51 -24.26 0.99
CA ALA A 38 -17.62 -25.24 2.05
C ALA A 38 -18.90 -26.08 1.84
N ALA A 39 -18.81 -27.40 2.05
CA ALA A 39 -19.95 -28.33 1.97
C ALA A 39 -21.14 -27.95 2.89
N SER A 40 -20.96 -26.96 3.78
CA SER A 40 -21.94 -26.39 4.69
C SER A 40 -22.72 -25.18 4.13
N GLY A 41 -22.38 -24.67 2.95
CA GLY A 41 -23.01 -23.48 2.38
C GLY A 41 -22.58 -22.14 3.00
N ARG A 42 -21.51 -22.11 3.80
CA ARG A 42 -20.88 -20.87 4.29
C ARG A 42 -19.78 -20.40 3.33
N GLU A 43 -19.78 -19.10 3.01
CA GLU A 43 -18.64 -18.42 2.37
C GLU A 43 -17.40 -18.52 3.26
N LEU A 44 -16.29 -18.94 2.66
CA LEU A 44 -14.98 -18.91 3.31
C LEU A 44 -14.23 -17.64 2.88
N ALA A 45 -13.65 -16.96 3.86
CA ALA A 45 -12.89 -15.72 3.75
C ALA A 45 -11.38 -16.05 3.60
N PHE A 46 -10.69 -15.55 2.56
CA PHE A 46 -9.29 -15.95 2.28
C PHE A 46 -8.29 -14.80 2.17
N ARG A 47 -7.12 -14.97 2.81
CA ARG A 47 -5.99 -14.06 2.70
C ARG A 47 -5.13 -14.54 1.57
N VAL A 48 -4.89 -13.65 0.63
CA VAL A 48 -3.97 -13.91 -0.45
C VAL A 48 -2.73 -13.08 -0.16
N ASN A 49 -1.58 -13.75 -0.06
CA ASN A 49 -0.30 -13.08 -0.15
C ASN A 49 0.15 -13.17 -1.59
N VAL A 50 0.26 -12.04 -2.29
CA VAL A 50 0.87 -12.07 -3.63
C VAL A 50 2.37 -11.95 -3.44
N GLN A 51 3.09 -13.00 -3.79
CA GLN A 51 4.54 -12.97 -3.92
C GLN A 51 4.87 -12.82 -5.40
N LEU A 52 5.62 -11.77 -5.73
CA LEU A 52 6.08 -11.52 -7.10
C LEU A 52 7.39 -12.28 -7.34
N ASP A 53 7.43 -13.18 -8.31
CA ASP A 53 8.67 -13.75 -8.85
C ASP A 53 8.89 -13.23 -10.27
N TRP A 54 9.65 -12.14 -10.36
CA TRP A 54 9.96 -11.46 -11.61
C TRP A 54 10.89 -12.26 -12.54
N LYS A 55 11.60 -13.29 -12.04
CA LYS A 55 12.41 -14.14 -12.93
C LYS A 55 11.57 -15.03 -13.82
N ALA A 56 10.33 -15.28 -13.40
CA ALA A 56 9.39 -16.13 -14.10
C ALA A 56 8.24 -15.34 -14.73
N ASP A 57 8.19 -14.01 -14.54
CA ASP A 57 7.07 -13.14 -14.92
C ASP A 57 5.73 -13.67 -14.34
N LYS A 58 5.79 -14.17 -13.10
CA LYS A 58 4.69 -14.91 -12.46
C LYS A 58 4.38 -14.36 -11.08
N PHE A 59 3.10 -14.09 -10.89
CA PHE A 59 2.51 -13.91 -9.57
C PHE A 59 2.32 -15.28 -8.92
N PHE A 60 2.75 -15.43 -7.67
CA PHE A 60 2.43 -16.60 -6.87
C PHE A 60 1.55 -16.18 -5.68
N LEU A 61 0.43 -16.88 -5.52
CA LEU A 61 -0.49 -16.69 -4.40
C LEU A 61 -0.01 -17.58 -3.24
N GLY A 62 0.57 -16.99 -2.20
CA GLY A 62 0.77 -17.61 -0.90
C GLY A 62 -0.52 -17.48 -0.09
N GLY A 63 -1.20 -18.59 0.23
CA GLY A 63 -2.44 -18.54 1.00
C GLY A 63 -2.20 -18.61 2.51
N CYS A 64 -2.88 -17.75 3.29
CA CYS A 64 -3.00 -17.89 4.75
C CYS A 64 -4.22 -17.13 5.33
N GLY A 65 -5.47 -17.53 4.98
CA GLY A 65 -6.73 -17.28 5.73
C GLY A 65 -7.22 -15.82 6.02
N GLY A 66 -8.48 -15.51 5.67
CA GLY A 66 -9.21 -14.24 5.96
C GLY A 66 -9.18 -13.19 4.83
N SER A 67 -10.29 -12.59 4.37
CA SER A 67 -10.41 -11.75 3.14
C SER A 67 -9.59 -10.44 3.15
N ALA A 68 -8.28 -10.59 3.04
CA ALA A 68 -7.24 -9.63 3.26
C ALA A 68 -6.16 -9.86 2.20
N LEU A 69 -5.66 -8.82 1.57
CA LEU A 69 -4.46 -8.96 0.76
C LEU A 69 -3.30 -8.27 1.46
N ASP A 70 -2.21 -9.02 1.60
CA ASP A 70 -0.92 -8.53 2.09
C ASP A 70 0.14 -8.91 1.05
N ILE A 71 1.09 -8.02 0.76
CA ILE A 71 1.99 -8.21 -0.38
C ILE A 71 3.40 -8.04 0.12
N GLY A 72 4.02 -9.17 0.42
CA GLY A 72 5.44 -9.27 0.72
C GLY A 72 6.23 -9.52 -0.56
N PHE A 73 7.13 -8.61 -0.90
CA PHE A 73 7.97 -8.70 -2.09
C PHE A 73 9.32 -9.34 -1.73
N TRP A 74 9.76 -10.33 -2.51
CA TRP A 74 11.08 -10.95 -2.40
C TRP A 74 11.80 -10.80 -3.74
N TYR A 75 12.75 -9.88 -3.83
CA TYR A 75 13.47 -9.57 -5.07
C TYR A 75 14.97 -9.85 -4.92
N LYS A 76 15.69 -10.17 -6.02
CA LYS A 76 17.12 -10.56 -6.04
C LYS A 76 18.05 -9.45 -6.58
N GLY A 77 17.58 -8.23 -6.46
CA GLY A 77 18.13 -6.96 -6.94
C GLY A 77 17.49 -5.78 -6.20
N PHE A 78 16.80 -6.09 -5.09
CA PHE A 78 16.40 -5.27 -3.97
C PHE A 78 16.93 -6.11 -2.79
N GLU A 79 17.39 -5.54 -1.68
CA GLU A 79 17.71 -6.38 -0.52
C GLU A 79 16.42 -7.07 -0.02
N GLU A 80 16.53 -8.27 0.55
CA GLU A 80 15.36 -9.04 1.02
C GLU A 80 14.44 -8.15 1.87
N GLY A 81 13.18 -8.00 1.44
CA GLY A 81 12.16 -7.22 2.16
C GLY A 81 11.91 -5.80 1.65
N PHE A 82 12.74 -5.26 0.75
CA PHE A 82 12.58 -3.89 0.28
C PHE A 82 11.85 -3.82 -1.07
N LEU A 83 10.99 -2.80 -1.22
CA LEU A 83 10.35 -2.37 -2.47
C LEU A 83 11.12 -1.22 -3.14
N LEU A 84 12.36 -0.99 -2.72
CA LEU A 84 13.34 -0.12 -3.38
C LEU A 84 14.32 -0.90 -4.26
N PRO A 85 14.44 -0.56 -5.55
CA PRO A 85 15.42 -1.24 -6.40
C PRO A 85 16.81 -1.03 -5.81
N ALA A 86 17.65 -2.07 -5.77
CA ALA A 86 19.01 -1.94 -5.25
C ALA A 86 19.85 -0.98 -6.09
N GLU A 87 19.44 -0.73 -7.33
CA GLU A 87 20.06 0.26 -8.21
C GLU A 87 19.01 1.12 -8.92
N LEU A 88 19.33 2.41 -9.13
CA LEU A 88 18.51 3.38 -9.83
C LEU A 88 19.11 3.74 -11.18
N PRO A 89 18.27 3.97 -12.21
CA PRO A 89 18.73 4.55 -13.46
C PRO A 89 19.07 6.02 -13.27
N ARG A 90 20.27 6.42 -13.70
CA ARG A 90 20.71 7.81 -13.81
C ARG A 90 21.17 8.09 -15.23
N LEU A 91 20.87 9.28 -15.75
CA LEU A 91 21.38 9.71 -17.06
C LEU A 91 22.88 10.00 -16.97
N LYS A 92 23.68 9.43 -17.89
CA LYS A 92 25.13 9.65 -17.93
C LYS A 92 25.51 11.09 -18.29
N HIS A 93 24.66 11.77 -19.06
CA HIS A 93 24.90 13.10 -19.59
C HIS A 93 23.67 13.98 -19.39
N GLY A 94 23.78 14.97 -18.50
CA GLY A 94 22.69 15.89 -18.18
C GLY A 94 21.68 15.30 -17.17
N GLY A 95 21.08 16.18 -16.38
CA GLY A 95 20.16 15.83 -15.28
C GLY A 95 20.73 16.21 -13.90
N PRO A 96 19.89 16.64 -12.95
CA PRO A 96 20.32 16.91 -11.58
C PRO A 96 20.70 15.59 -10.87
N SER A 97 21.91 15.53 -10.31
CA SER A 97 22.43 14.36 -9.58
C SER A 97 22.49 14.63 -8.07
N SER A 98 21.38 15.08 -7.50
CA SER A 98 21.28 15.25 -6.04
C SER A 98 20.64 14.03 -5.41
N LEU A 99 21.02 13.74 -4.16
CA LEU A 99 20.38 12.69 -3.34
C LEU A 99 18.85 12.80 -3.38
N ALA A 100 18.34 14.03 -3.33
CA ALA A 100 16.91 14.35 -3.36
C ALA A 100 16.24 13.92 -4.67
N MET A 101 16.90 14.12 -5.82
CA MET A 101 16.40 13.70 -7.13
C MET A 101 16.51 12.20 -7.33
N GLU A 102 17.62 11.60 -6.91
CA GLU A 102 17.84 10.15 -6.97
C GLU A 102 16.79 9.42 -6.08
N ALA A 103 16.58 9.90 -4.86
CA ALA A 103 15.52 9.42 -3.95
C ALA A 103 14.12 9.63 -4.56
N GLY A 104 13.89 10.76 -5.24
CA GLY A 104 12.65 11.02 -5.93
C GLY A 104 12.38 10.03 -7.07
N VAL A 105 13.41 9.63 -7.81
CA VAL A 105 13.31 8.62 -8.87
C VAL A 105 12.95 7.26 -8.26
N ALA A 106 13.66 6.85 -7.22
CA ALA A 106 13.39 5.61 -6.50
C ALA A 106 11.93 5.54 -6.02
N TRP A 107 11.48 6.63 -5.40
CA TRP A 107 10.13 6.75 -4.93
C TRP A 107 9.10 6.62 -6.05
N LYS A 108 9.32 7.27 -7.20
CA LYS A 108 8.34 7.27 -8.29
C LYS A 108 8.17 5.88 -8.89
N ILE A 109 9.26 5.13 -9.02
CA ILE A 109 9.26 3.75 -9.50
C ILE A 109 8.45 2.87 -8.54
N ALA A 110 8.77 2.89 -7.25
CA ALA A 110 8.07 2.09 -6.24
C ALA A 110 6.57 2.42 -6.16
N LEU A 111 6.22 3.69 -6.36
CA LEU A 111 4.85 4.19 -6.34
C LEU A 111 4.01 3.62 -7.50
N ILE A 112 4.54 3.60 -8.72
CA ILE A 112 3.80 3.13 -9.90
C ILE A 112 3.37 1.68 -9.72
N ASP A 113 4.30 0.82 -9.30
CA ASP A 113 4.04 -0.61 -9.15
C ASP A 113 3.06 -0.88 -8.01
N SER A 114 3.27 -0.22 -6.86
CA SER A 114 2.40 -0.39 -5.69
C SER A 114 0.98 0.12 -5.96
N TYR A 115 0.84 1.25 -6.65
CA TYR A 115 -0.45 1.85 -6.95
C TYR A 115 -1.27 1.01 -7.92
N ASP A 116 -0.70 0.63 -9.08
CA ASP A 116 -1.39 -0.18 -10.08
C ASP A 116 -1.92 -1.47 -9.46
N LEU A 117 -1.09 -2.09 -8.64
CA LEU A 117 -1.43 -3.32 -7.96
C LEU A 117 -2.54 -3.13 -6.91
N LEU A 118 -2.50 -2.11 -6.05
CA LEU A 118 -3.57 -1.82 -5.08
C LEU A 118 -4.90 -1.51 -5.77
N VAL A 119 -4.87 -0.76 -6.89
CA VAL A 119 -6.06 -0.44 -7.69
C VAL A 119 -6.67 -1.69 -8.33
N ARG A 120 -5.85 -2.59 -8.88
CA ARG A 120 -6.32 -3.87 -9.42
C ARG A 120 -7.03 -4.69 -8.35
N PHE A 121 -6.53 -4.69 -7.12
CA PHE A 121 -7.19 -5.42 -6.03
C PHE A 121 -8.50 -4.78 -5.57
N CYS A 122 -8.58 -3.45 -5.56
CA CYS A 122 -9.83 -2.73 -5.30
C CYS A 122 -10.94 -3.08 -6.29
N THR A 123 -10.57 -3.47 -7.50
CA THR A 123 -11.51 -3.66 -8.63
C THR A 123 -11.70 -5.13 -9.02
N ALA A 124 -10.87 -6.04 -8.50
CA ALA A 124 -10.90 -7.46 -8.85
C ALA A 124 -12.13 -8.21 -8.30
N SER A 125 -12.58 -7.92 -7.08
CA SER A 125 -13.68 -8.67 -6.46
C SER A 125 -14.41 -7.87 -5.38
N PRO A 126 -15.77 -7.90 -5.33
CA PRO A 126 -16.53 -7.29 -4.26
C PRO A 126 -16.34 -7.99 -2.89
N ALA A 127 -15.78 -9.21 -2.87
CA ALA A 127 -15.46 -9.91 -1.64
C ALA A 127 -14.18 -9.39 -0.95
N ILE A 128 -13.37 -8.61 -1.66
CA ILE A 128 -12.12 -8.03 -1.17
C ILE A 128 -12.41 -6.57 -0.81
N THR A 129 -12.79 -6.34 0.44
CA THR A 129 -13.27 -5.03 0.87
C THR A 129 -12.14 -4.09 1.30
N THR A 130 -11.00 -4.63 1.71
CA THR A 130 -9.86 -3.86 2.21
C THR A 130 -8.60 -4.74 2.32
N GLY A 131 -7.44 -4.11 2.26
CA GLY A 131 -6.13 -4.74 2.28
C GLY A 131 -5.01 -3.71 2.41
N GLY A 132 -3.76 -4.17 2.35
CA GLY A 132 -2.62 -3.26 2.38
C GLY A 132 -1.35 -3.84 1.79
N CYS A 133 -0.34 -2.97 1.68
CA CYS A 133 1.01 -3.26 1.24
C CYS A 133 1.99 -2.76 2.31
N GLY A 134 2.89 -3.62 2.76
CA GLY A 134 3.85 -3.29 3.82
C GLY A 134 5.09 -4.18 3.79
N GLU A 135 6.02 -3.89 4.69
CA GLU A 135 7.26 -4.64 4.83
C GLU A 135 6.98 -5.94 5.61
N GLY A 136 7.10 -7.09 4.93
CA GLY A 136 7.06 -8.42 5.55
C GLY A 136 5.86 -9.29 5.15
N PRO A 137 5.81 -10.53 5.70
CA PRO A 137 4.79 -11.53 5.35
C PRO A 137 3.47 -11.39 6.14
N ASP A 138 3.44 -10.51 7.13
CA ASP A 138 2.32 -10.31 8.05
C ASP A 138 1.67 -8.94 7.85
N TRP A 139 0.34 -8.93 7.82
CA TRP A 139 -0.41 -7.68 7.72
C TRP A 139 -0.19 -6.88 9.01
N GLY A 140 0.69 -5.87 8.90
CA GLY A 140 1.00 -4.90 9.93
C GLY A 140 -0.17 -3.99 10.27
N ALA A 141 0.02 -3.13 11.27
CA ALA A 141 -0.99 -2.12 11.57
C ALA A 141 -1.13 -1.17 10.38
N PRO A 142 -2.33 -0.90 9.83
CA PRO A 142 -2.50 -0.04 8.66
C PRO A 142 -1.76 1.30 8.71
N MET A 143 -1.71 1.95 9.87
CA MET A 143 -0.95 3.20 10.03
C MET A 143 0.57 3.05 9.87
N THR A 144 1.11 1.86 10.10
CA THR A 144 2.55 1.55 9.97
C THR A 144 2.89 0.95 8.62
N MET A 145 1.91 0.80 7.74
CA MET A 145 2.10 0.25 6.40
C MET A 145 2.37 1.36 5.38
N ALA A 146 2.86 0.95 4.22
CA ALA A 146 3.10 1.82 3.09
C ALA A 146 1.82 2.08 2.28
N GLY A 147 0.87 1.15 2.24
CA GLY A 147 -0.36 1.35 1.49
C GLY A 147 -1.53 0.56 2.04
N THR A 148 -2.72 1.12 1.87
CA THR A 148 -3.99 0.47 2.20
C THR A 148 -5.01 0.76 1.11
N TYR A 149 -6.01 -0.10 1.01
CA TYR A 149 -7.17 0.17 0.18
C TYR A 149 -8.47 -0.21 0.87
N HIS A 150 -9.55 0.45 0.44
CA HIS A 150 -10.89 0.28 0.97
C HIS A 150 -11.89 0.34 -0.19
N ALA A 151 -12.30 -0.85 -0.66
CA ALA A 151 -13.29 -0.98 -1.72
C ALA A 151 -14.70 -0.55 -1.25
N ASP A 152 -14.95 -0.54 0.06
CA ASP A 152 -16.17 0.02 0.66
C ASP A 152 -16.13 1.56 0.80
N GLY A 153 -15.00 2.19 0.44
CA GLY A 153 -14.83 3.64 0.54
C GLY A 153 -14.72 4.18 1.96
N TYR A 154 -14.45 3.33 2.97
CA TYR A 154 -14.38 3.75 4.37
C TYR A 154 -12.97 3.62 4.98
N PRO A 155 -12.10 4.63 4.82
CA PRO A 155 -10.71 4.55 5.28
C PRO A 155 -10.57 4.55 6.81
N GLY A 156 -11.60 4.97 7.57
CA GLY A 156 -11.57 4.97 9.04
C GLY A 156 -11.36 3.58 9.66
N ARG A 157 -11.59 2.52 8.87
CA ARG A 157 -11.24 1.14 9.21
C ARG A 157 -9.77 0.98 9.58
N ASP A 158 -8.88 1.71 8.93
CA ASP A 158 -7.44 1.63 9.19
C ASP A 158 -7.09 2.00 10.63
N LEU A 159 -7.76 3.00 11.22
CA LEU A 159 -7.55 3.40 12.61
C LEU A 159 -8.00 2.31 13.58
N ALA A 160 -9.14 1.66 13.31
CA ALA A 160 -9.66 0.59 14.15
C ALA A 160 -8.79 -0.68 14.06
N LEU A 161 -8.38 -1.08 12.86
CA LEU A 161 -7.50 -2.25 12.67
C LEU A 161 -6.11 -2.00 13.25
N THR A 162 -5.59 -0.76 13.15
CA THR A 162 -4.36 -0.34 13.83
C THR A 162 -4.50 -0.47 15.34
N TRP A 163 -5.62 0.01 15.91
CA TRP A 163 -5.91 -0.14 17.33
C TRP A 163 -5.88 -1.61 17.75
N MET A 164 -6.61 -2.47 17.06
CA MET A 164 -6.67 -3.91 17.37
C MET A 164 -5.30 -4.59 17.31
N ARG A 165 -4.49 -4.26 16.30
CA ARG A 165 -3.14 -4.81 16.16
C ARG A 165 -2.23 -4.39 17.30
N LEU A 166 -2.25 -3.12 17.66
CA LEU A 166 -1.28 -2.54 18.58
C LEU A 166 -1.71 -2.65 20.04
N HIS A 167 -3.00 -2.50 20.33
CA HIS A 167 -3.59 -2.62 21.66
C HIS A 167 -3.87 -4.08 22.01
N ASP A 168 -4.69 -4.76 21.21
CA ASP A 168 -5.19 -6.11 21.52
C ASP A 168 -4.21 -7.22 21.11
N LYS A 169 -3.14 -6.85 20.38
CA LYS A 169 -2.17 -7.79 19.78
C LYS A 169 -2.83 -8.81 18.86
N GLU A 170 -3.96 -8.42 18.27
CA GLU A 170 -4.71 -9.28 17.37
C GLU A 170 -4.08 -9.38 15.98
N ARG A 171 -4.49 -10.41 15.27
CA ARG A 171 -4.21 -10.61 13.86
C ARG A 171 -5.24 -9.86 13.02
N ILE A 172 -4.79 -8.86 12.26
CA ILE A 172 -5.68 -8.00 11.45
C ILE A 172 -6.40 -8.81 10.37
N ASP A 173 -5.77 -9.83 9.81
CA ASP A 173 -6.38 -10.71 8.80
C ASP A 173 -7.67 -11.39 9.25
N LEU A 174 -7.88 -11.54 10.57
CA LEU A 174 -9.13 -12.07 11.13
C LEU A 174 -10.20 -11.01 11.34
N ALA A 175 -9.80 -9.74 11.41
CA ALA A 175 -10.65 -8.60 11.76
C ALA A 175 -11.01 -7.71 10.57
N VAL A 176 -10.22 -7.78 9.49
CA VAL A 176 -10.31 -6.91 8.32
C VAL A 176 -11.74 -6.74 7.78
N ASN A 177 -12.51 -7.82 7.64
CA ASN A 177 -13.88 -7.80 7.09
C ASN A 177 -14.96 -7.63 8.15
N SER A 178 -14.58 -7.31 9.40
CA SER A 178 -15.57 -7.05 10.43
C SER A 178 -16.40 -5.82 10.04
N PRO A 179 -17.72 -5.85 10.25
CA PRO A 179 -18.55 -4.65 10.14
C PRO A 179 -18.00 -3.50 11.00
N LEU A 180 -18.20 -2.25 10.57
CA LEU A 180 -17.64 -1.07 11.25
C LEU A 180 -18.15 -0.90 12.69
N ASP A 181 -19.40 -1.27 12.97
CA ASP A 181 -19.98 -1.28 14.31
C ASP A 181 -19.29 -2.31 15.22
N VAL A 182 -18.89 -3.47 14.68
CA VAL A 182 -18.10 -4.47 15.40
C VAL A 182 -16.70 -3.93 15.71
N LEU A 183 -16.03 -3.31 14.73
CA LEU A 183 -14.71 -2.69 14.92
C LEU A 183 -14.77 -1.58 15.98
N ARG A 184 -15.77 -0.71 15.90
CA ARG A 184 -16.04 0.33 16.88
C ARG A 184 -16.25 -0.24 18.28
N ALA A 185 -17.12 -1.25 18.44
CA ALA A 185 -17.41 -1.84 19.75
C ALA A 185 -16.15 -2.41 20.42
N ARG A 186 -15.20 -2.95 19.63
CA ARG A 186 -13.91 -3.42 20.15
C ARG A 186 -13.04 -2.26 20.68
N VAL A 187 -12.94 -1.17 19.93
CA VAL A 187 -12.25 0.04 20.39
C VAL A 187 -12.94 0.60 21.64
N GLU A 188 -14.27 0.62 21.67
CA GLU A 188 -15.06 1.11 22.79
C GLU A 188 -14.84 0.29 24.07
N ALA A 189 -14.65 -1.02 23.95
CA ALA A 189 -14.40 -1.92 25.09
C ALA A 189 -13.07 -1.64 25.81
N SER A 190 -12.14 -0.94 25.16
CA SER A 190 -10.88 -0.53 25.79
C SER A 190 -11.13 0.53 26.88
N PRO A 191 -10.32 0.58 27.96
CA PRO A 191 -10.45 1.62 28.99
C PRO A 191 -10.35 3.04 28.42
N ARG A 192 -11.10 3.98 29.00
CA ARG A 192 -11.00 5.40 28.63
C ARG A 192 -9.59 5.93 28.90
N GLY A 193 -9.06 6.72 27.97
CA GLY A 193 -7.71 7.27 28.05
C GLY A 193 -6.59 6.28 27.66
N SER A 194 -6.95 5.05 27.23
CA SER A 194 -5.98 4.15 26.62
C SER A 194 -5.38 4.77 25.35
N SER A 195 -4.15 4.39 25.05
CA SER A 195 -3.47 4.77 23.81
C SER A 195 -2.43 3.73 23.40
N VAL A 196 -2.15 3.67 22.11
CA VAL A 196 -1.13 2.81 21.51
C VAL A 196 -0.01 3.64 20.89
N TRP A 197 1.21 3.11 20.89
CA TRP A 197 2.34 3.67 20.14
C TRP A 197 2.23 3.26 18.68
N ILE A 198 2.30 4.22 17.76
CA ILE A 198 2.30 3.97 16.31
C ILE A 198 3.73 3.88 15.79
N ILE A 199 4.52 4.93 16.08
CA ILE A 199 5.96 5.02 15.85
C ILE A 199 6.62 5.56 17.12
N ASP A 200 7.95 5.54 17.18
CA ASP A 200 8.71 6.13 18.29
C ASP A 200 8.27 7.58 18.45
N GLU A 201 7.71 7.92 19.62
CA GLU A 201 7.19 9.26 20.02
C GLU A 201 5.72 9.59 19.68
N GLU A 202 5.05 8.84 18.80
CA GLU A 202 3.67 9.14 18.41
C GLU A 202 2.65 8.15 18.98
N ARG A 203 1.59 8.68 19.58
CA ARG A 203 0.50 7.88 20.17
C ARG A 203 -0.84 8.14 19.49
N LEU A 204 -1.60 7.07 19.31
CA LEU A 204 -3.01 7.11 18.92
C LEU A 204 -3.86 6.77 20.16
N ALA A 205 -4.71 7.72 20.58
CA ALA A 205 -5.60 7.54 21.70
C ALA A 205 -6.92 6.88 21.28
N ARG A 206 -7.54 6.13 22.19
CA ARG A 206 -8.83 5.47 21.99
C ARG A 206 -9.88 6.45 21.49
N GLU A 207 -9.98 7.60 22.15
CA GLU A 207 -10.97 8.63 21.85
C GLU A 207 -10.76 9.24 20.46
N GLN A 208 -9.52 9.29 19.96
CA GLN A 208 -9.23 9.76 18.60
C GLN A 208 -9.75 8.76 17.55
N VAL A 209 -9.55 7.46 17.79
CA VAL A 209 -10.08 6.40 16.92
C VAL A 209 -11.61 6.48 16.88
N LEU A 210 -12.25 6.56 18.05
CA LEU A 210 -13.71 6.62 18.13
C LEU A 210 -14.28 7.89 17.47
N ALA A 211 -13.67 9.05 17.71
CA ALA A 211 -14.09 10.30 17.08
C ALA A 211 -13.99 10.24 15.55
N ALA A 212 -12.93 9.62 15.01
CA ALA A 212 -12.79 9.43 13.57
C ALA A 212 -13.83 8.45 13.00
N LEU A 213 -14.13 7.36 13.71
CA LEU A 213 -15.16 6.39 13.32
C LEU A 213 -16.58 6.99 13.34
N ASP A 214 -16.81 8.05 14.11
CA ASP A 214 -18.07 8.81 14.17
C ASP A 214 -18.29 9.74 12.97
N LEU A 215 -17.23 10.03 12.21
CA LEU A 215 -17.35 10.91 11.06
C LEU A 215 -17.98 10.20 9.85
N PRO A 216 -18.75 10.94 9.03
CA PRO A 216 -19.11 10.46 7.70
C PRO A 216 -17.85 10.16 6.88
N PRO A 217 -17.80 9.07 6.09
CA PRO A 217 -16.61 8.71 5.31
C PRO A 217 -16.12 9.85 4.42
N LYS A 218 -17.06 10.58 3.80
CA LYS A 218 -16.75 11.74 2.96
C LYS A 218 -15.89 12.79 3.68
N VAL A 219 -16.20 13.11 4.94
CA VAL A 219 -15.47 14.10 5.74
C VAL A 219 -14.05 13.61 6.02
N LEU A 220 -13.91 12.32 6.32
CA LEU A 220 -12.60 11.72 6.57
C LEU A 220 -11.73 11.71 5.30
N ILE A 221 -12.32 11.39 4.15
CA ILE A 221 -11.62 11.39 2.86
C ILE A 221 -11.20 12.82 2.49
N GLU A 222 -12.08 13.81 2.64
CA GLU A 222 -11.74 15.22 2.37
C GLU A 222 -10.57 15.70 3.24
N ALA A 223 -10.50 15.28 4.51
CA ALA A 223 -9.38 15.59 5.38
C ALA A 223 -8.08 14.88 4.97
N LEU A 224 -8.15 13.62 4.52
CA LEU A 224 -7.01 12.89 3.99
C LEU A 224 -6.47 13.54 2.71
N GLU A 225 -7.34 13.96 1.79
CA GLU A 225 -6.95 14.68 0.58
C GLU A 225 -6.30 16.03 0.90
N ALA A 226 -6.89 16.79 1.83
CA ALA A 226 -6.30 18.05 2.29
C ALA A 226 -4.94 17.85 2.99
N ALA A 227 -4.77 16.73 3.73
CA ALA A 227 -3.50 16.36 4.33
C ALA A 227 -2.45 15.97 3.28
N GLN A 228 -2.85 15.27 2.21
CA GLN A 228 -1.96 14.98 1.07
C GLN A 228 -1.44 16.27 0.39
N GLU A 229 -2.28 17.30 0.25
CA GLU A 229 -1.89 18.55 -0.41
C GLU A 229 -0.73 19.27 0.31
N LYS A 230 -0.46 18.92 1.57
CA LYS A 230 0.67 19.42 2.34
C LYS A 230 1.96 18.71 1.89
N LEU A 231 2.57 19.23 0.83
CA LEU A 231 3.88 18.77 0.39
C LEU A 231 4.99 19.27 1.32
N HIS A 232 6.01 18.44 1.52
CA HIS A 232 7.25 18.88 2.15
C HIS A 232 7.91 19.94 1.25
N PRO A 233 8.44 21.07 1.76
CA PRO A 233 9.02 22.14 0.93
C PRO A 233 10.12 21.65 -0.03
N THR A 234 10.94 20.69 0.42
CA THR A 234 11.95 20.04 -0.42
C THR A 234 11.33 19.30 -1.60
N TRP A 235 10.18 18.65 -1.39
CA TRP A 235 9.47 17.90 -2.42
C TRP A 235 8.75 18.81 -3.42
N GLU A 236 8.10 19.85 -2.91
CA GLU A 236 7.43 20.88 -3.72
C GLU A 236 8.42 21.51 -4.72
N ALA A 237 9.63 21.83 -4.27
CA ALA A 237 10.66 22.43 -5.11
C ALA A 237 11.14 21.52 -6.25
N MET A 238 11.12 20.20 -6.07
CA MET A 238 11.66 19.25 -7.05
C MET A 238 10.62 18.63 -7.99
N GLN A 239 9.32 18.74 -7.69
CA GLN A 239 8.28 17.94 -8.37
C GLN A 239 8.31 18.04 -9.90
N TRP A 240 8.46 19.26 -10.44
CA TRP A 240 8.52 19.47 -11.88
C TRP A 240 9.78 18.85 -12.51
N GLU A 241 10.93 19.06 -11.87
CA GLU A 241 12.20 18.55 -12.37
C GLU A 241 12.27 17.02 -12.28
N LEU A 242 11.70 16.44 -11.22
CA LEU A 242 11.58 14.99 -11.06
C LEU A 242 10.71 14.37 -12.14
N SER A 243 9.58 14.99 -12.46
CA SER A 243 8.69 14.51 -13.53
C SER A 243 9.40 14.54 -14.89
N ARG A 244 10.10 15.63 -15.19
CA ARG A 244 10.92 15.76 -16.41
C ARG A 244 12.02 14.69 -16.46
N LEU A 245 12.73 14.47 -15.35
CA LEU A 245 13.82 13.49 -15.27
C LEU A 245 13.31 12.06 -15.50
N ILE A 246 12.18 11.69 -14.90
CA ILE A 246 11.57 10.36 -15.09
C ILE A 246 11.20 10.14 -16.56
N ASP A 247 10.59 11.14 -17.21
CA ASP A 247 10.26 11.06 -18.64
C ASP A 247 11.51 10.91 -19.52
N GLU A 248 12.57 11.65 -19.20
CA GLU A 248 13.86 11.57 -19.90
C GLU A 248 14.50 10.20 -19.73
N ILE A 249 14.54 9.66 -18.49
CA ILE A 249 15.03 8.31 -18.21
C ILE A 249 14.23 7.24 -18.98
N GLY A 250 12.91 7.40 -19.08
CA GLY A 250 12.02 6.48 -19.79
C GLY A 250 12.23 6.48 -21.30
N ARG A 251 12.62 7.62 -21.89
CA ARG A 251 12.89 7.76 -23.33
C ARG A 251 14.34 7.47 -23.72
N SER A 252 15.25 7.47 -22.75
CA SER A 252 16.68 7.30 -23.02
C SER A 252 17.04 5.83 -23.26
N PRO A 253 17.94 5.54 -24.24
CA PRO A 253 18.42 4.19 -24.46
C PRO A 253 19.28 3.69 -23.28
N ALA A 254 19.46 2.37 -23.18
CA ALA A 254 20.15 1.76 -22.04
C ALA A 254 21.63 2.18 -21.91
N ASP A 255 22.31 2.47 -23.01
CA ASP A 255 23.70 2.91 -23.04
C ASP A 255 23.90 4.37 -22.60
N GLU A 256 22.84 5.18 -22.62
CA GLU A 256 22.83 6.55 -22.07
C GLU A 256 22.52 6.60 -20.56
N ARG A 257 22.19 5.45 -19.96
CA ARG A 257 21.90 5.31 -18.54
C ARG A 257 23.03 4.59 -17.82
N GLU A 258 23.28 4.99 -16.59
CA GLU A 258 24.08 4.24 -15.62
C GLU A 258 23.19 3.79 -14.47
N MET A 259 23.52 2.65 -13.87
CA MET A 259 22.84 2.14 -12.69
C MET A 259 23.67 2.53 -11.45
N ILE A 260 23.06 3.23 -10.51
CA ILE A 260 23.71 3.65 -9.26
C ILE A 260 23.10 2.90 -8.09
N PRO A 261 23.88 2.51 -7.07
CA PRO A 261 23.33 1.82 -5.92
C PRO A 261 22.40 2.75 -5.10
N VAL A 262 21.29 2.22 -4.62
CA VAL A 262 20.51 2.85 -3.56
C VAL A 262 21.27 2.73 -2.24
N THR A 263 21.28 3.81 -1.47
CA THR A 263 22.03 3.92 -0.21
C THR A 263 21.07 4.18 0.95
N GLU A 264 21.53 3.97 2.19
CA GLU A 264 20.77 4.33 3.39
C GLU A 264 20.36 5.82 3.43
N GLU A 265 21.14 6.71 2.81
CA GLU A 265 20.79 8.13 2.70
C GLU A 265 19.57 8.34 1.81
N HIS A 266 19.41 7.54 0.75
CA HIS A 266 18.20 7.58 -0.09
C HIS A 266 16.99 7.12 0.71
N ILE A 267 17.10 6.00 1.43
CA ILE A 267 16.02 5.44 2.26
C ILE A 267 15.57 6.47 3.30
N ARG A 268 16.50 7.07 4.04
CA ARG A 268 16.20 8.09 5.03
C ARG A 268 15.55 9.34 4.43
N PHE A 269 16.04 9.79 3.28
CA PHE A 269 15.42 10.91 2.57
C PHE A 269 13.97 10.61 2.21
N ILE A 270 13.71 9.38 1.77
CA ILE A 270 12.37 8.91 1.41
C ILE A 270 11.45 8.87 2.63
N GLU A 271 11.91 8.24 3.72
CA GLU A 271 11.20 8.17 5.00
C GLU A 271 10.77 9.55 5.48
N GLU A 272 11.67 10.53 5.41
CA GLU A 272 11.47 11.88 5.95
C GLU A 272 10.65 12.79 5.02
N HIS A 273 10.83 12.71 3.70
CA HIS A 273 10.37 13.76 2.79
C HIS A 273 9.34 13.36 1.74
N THR A 274 9.16 12.07 1.44
CA THR A 274 8.24 11.68 0.36
C THR A 274 6.77 11.88 0.73
N PRO A 275 5.91 12.34 -0.20
CA PRO A 275 4.52 12.53 0.10
C PRO A 275 3.77 11.19 0.08
N ALA A 276 2.64 11.18 0.79
CA ALA A 276 1.62 10.15 0.67
C ALA A 276 0.56 10.55 -0.36
N TYR A 277 -0.26 9.60 -0.76
CA TYR A 277 -1.28 9.69 -1.77
C TYR A 277 -2.59 9.13 -1.26
N VAL A 278 -3.65 9.74 -1.74
CA VAL A 278 -5.05 9.49 -1.50
C VAL A 278 -5.69 9.52 -2.87
N ARG A 279 -6.22 8.39 -3.30
CA ARG A 279 -6.87 8.27 -4.60
C ARG A 279 -8.27 7.72 -4.43
N ARG A 280 -9.25 8.51 -4.85
CA ARG A 280 -10.61 8.02 -5.10
C ARG A 280 -10.67 7.35 -6.47
N LEU A 281 -11.33 6.20 -6.53
CA LEU A 281 -11.65 5.49 -7.75
C LEU A 281 -13.10 5.76 -8.15
N ASP A 282 -13.42 5.61 -9.44
CA ASP A 282 -14.76 5.91 -9.97
C ASP A 282 -15.87 5.04 -9.37
N ASN A 283 -15.51 3.86 -8.86
CA ASN A 283 -16.43 2.95 -8.16
C ASN A 283 -16.66 3.31 -6.68
N GLY A 284 -16.07 4.42 -6.19
CA GLY A 284 -16.18 4.87 -4.80
C GLY A 284 -15.13 4.28 -3.85
N ALA A 285 -14.29 3.37 -4.33
CA ALA A 285 -13.16 2.85 -3.55
C ALA A 285 -12.11 3.93 -3.31
N ILE A 286 -11.28 3.70 -2.29
CA ILE A 286 -10.17 4.59 -1.96
C ILE A 286 -8.88 3.80 -1.75
N VAL A 287 -7.78 4.36 -2.25
CA VAL A 287 -6.42 3.87 -2.03
C VAL A 287 -5.64 4.94 -1.27
N LEU A 288 -4.99 4.55 -0.18
CA LEU A 288 -4.02 5.36 0.55
C LEU A 288 -2.64 4.76 0.33
N MET A 289 -1.65 5.58 0.01
CA MET A 289 -0.32 5.04 -0.30
C MET A 289 0.79 6.04 -0.04
N ALA A 290 1.82 5.61 0.67
CA ALA A 290 3.11 6.24 0.81
C ALA A 290 4.17 5.37 0.14
N HIS A 291 5.42 5.81 0.22
CA HIS A 291 6.53 4.95 -0.13
C HIS A 291 6.59 3.70 0.76
N PRO A 292 7.06 2.54 0.27
CA PRO A 292 7.33 1.35 1.07
C PRO A 292 8.06 1.56 2.39
N ASP A 293 9.14 2.34 2.40
CA ASP A 293 9.89 2.67 3.63
C ASP A 293 9.19 3.74 4.48
N ARG A 294 8.07 4.31 4.02
CA ARG A 294 7.34 5.36 4.73
C ARG A 294 5.99 4.85 5.21
N THR A 295 5.70 5.08 6.48
CA THR A 295 4.40 4.74 7.05
C THR A 295 3.30 5.72 6.59
N LEU A 296 2.05 5.26 6.59
CA LEU A 296 0.87 6.12 6.38
C LEU A 296 0.56 7.06 7.57
N TRP A 297 1.25 6.90 8.71
CA TRP A 297 0.96 7.67 9.91
C TRP A 297 1.02 9.19 9.73
N PRO A 298 2.01 9.80 9.05
CA PRO A 298 2.04 11.25 8.85
C PRO A 298 0.79 11.79 8.14
N LEU A 299 0.28 11.08 7.12
CA LEU A 299 -0.95 11.44 6.40
C LEU A 299 -2.15 11.44 7.35
N TRP A 300 -2.29 10.38 8.15
CA TRP A 300 -3.38 10.26 9.11
C TRP A 300 -3.28 11.24 10.27
N SER A 301 -2.08 11.48 10.77
CA SER A 301 -1.83 12.46 11.84
C SER A 301 -2.29 13.85 11.40
N ASP A 302 -1.86 14.29 10.20
CA ASP A 302 -2.27 15.58 9.64
C ASP A 302 -3.78 15.64 9.37
N ALA A 303 -4.40 14.58 8.84
CA ALA A 303 -5.84 14.54 8.62
C ALA A 303 -6.64 14.63 9.93
N LEU A 304 -6.20 13.93 10.99
CA LEU A 304 -6.83 13.99 12.31
C LEU A 304 -6.66 15.39 12.95
N SER A 305 -5.53 16.05 12.72
CA SER A 305 -5.31 17.43 13.19
C SER A 305 -6.20 18.43 12.44
N LEU A 306 -6.36 18.30 11.12
CA LEU A 306 -7.30 19.11 10.33
C LEU A 306 -8.75 18.97 10.80
N LEU A 307 -9.12 17.78 11.28
CA LEU A 307 -10.44 17.50 11.84
C LEU A 307 -10.62 17.95 13.30
N GLY A 308 -9.56 18.47 13.94
CA GLY A 308 -9.58 18.84 15.36
C GLY A 308 -9.69 17.65 16.31
N ILE A 309 -9.39 16.43 15.83
CA ILE A 309 -9.37 15.20 16.64
C ILE A 309 -8.02 15.04 17.33
N ARG A 310 -6.94 15.47 16.66
CA ARG A 310 -5.57 15.48 17.19
C ARG A 310 -5.09 16.92 17.37
N PRO A 311 -4.41 17.26 18.47
CA PRO A 311 -3.78 18.57 18.63
C PRO A 311 -2.58 18.76 17.69
#